data_AF-A0A3B3SD38-F1
#
_entry.id   AF-A0A3B3SD38-F1
#
_cell.length_a   1.000
_cell.length_b   1.000
_cell.length_c   1.000
_cell.angle_alpha   90.00
_cell.angle_beta   90.00
_cell.angle_gamma   90.00
#
_symmetry.space_group_name_H-M   'P 1'
#
loop_
_entity.id
_entity.type
_entity.pdbx_description
1 polymer ?
#
loop_
_entity_poly.entity_id
_entity_poly.type
_entity_poly.pdbx_seq_one_letter_code
_entity_poly.pdbx_strand_id
1 'polypeptide(L)'
;MSADQCRKLASSLQSQNPGHPRPVLIQVAQLCREKQHSKAIELLQQFSEKHPKSASGIKLTMAQLYLTQGHVTKACDILRSIEDFRYKPGMISALVTMYSHEEDIDSAIDVLSQAIQYYQRTQPGSSAHLSLVREAANFKLRYGRKKEAISDLEQLWKQNKKDIHNLAQLISAYSLVDQEKAKSLSKHLPSPDTMSFKVDVDELENSHGATYVRKKPAKVTGENVAKEEG
;
A
#
# COMPACT_ATOMS: atom_id res chain seq x y z
N MET A 1 19.39 -5.12 -35.03
CA MET A 1 18.38 -4.34 -35.79
C MET A 1 18.69 -2.86 -35.65
N SER A 2 18.74 -2.12 -36.75
CA SER A 2 18.85 -0.66 -36.73
C SER A 2 17.56 -0.01 -36.21
N ALA A 3 17.66 1.18 -35.60
CA ALA A 3 16.52 2.00 -35.15
C ALA A 3 15.46 2.19 -36.26
N ASP A 4 15.91 2.40 -37.49
CA ASP A 4 15.03 2.61 -38.65
C ASP A 4 14.35 1.33 -39.12
N GLN A 5 15.01 0.18 -38.98
CA GLN A 5 14.38 -1.11 -39.26
C GLN A 5 13.28 -1.41 -38.24
N CYS A 6 13.52 -1.12 -36.96
CA CYS A 6 12.52 -1.27 -35.91
C CYS A 6 11.29 -0.38 -36.16
N ARG A 7 11.52 0.89 -36.51
CA ARG A 7 10.44 1.83 -36.88
C ARG A 7 9.61 1.32 -38.06
N LYS A 8 10.26 0.91 -39.15
CA LYS A 8 9.56 0.42 -40.36
C LYS A 8 8.71 -0.82 -40.06
N LEU A 9 9.25 -1.78 -39.32
CA LEU A 9 8.51 -2.98 -38.92
C LEU A 9 7.33 -2.65 -38.01
N ALA A 10 7.53 -1.78 -37.02
CA ALA A 10 6.45 -1.36 -36.12
C ALA A 10 5.34 -0.60 -36.88
N SER A 11 5.69 0.28 -37.83
CA SER A 11 4.70 0.96 -38.67
C SER A 11 3.94 -0.01 -39.57
N SER A 12 4.62 -1.01 -40.16
CA SER A 12 3.96 -2.06 -40.95
C SER A 12 2.98 -2.86 -40.09
N LEU A 13 3.38 -3.26 -38.88
CA LEU A 13 2.51 -3.96 -37.94
C LEU A 13 1.31 -3.10 -37.52
N GLN A 14 1.52 -1.79 -37.33
CA GLN A 14 0.44 -0.87 -37.01
C GLN A 14 -0.56 -0.74 -38.17
N SER A 15 -0.09 -0.69 -39.42
CA SER A 15 -0.98 -0.65 -40.59
C SER A 15 -1.81 -1.93 -40.75
N GLN A 16 -1.25 -3.08 -40.37
CA GLN A 16 -1.95 -4.37 -40.41
C GLN A 16 -2.95 -4.51 -39.26
N ASN A 17 -2.68 -3.87 -38.12
CA ASN A 17 -3.53 -3.98 -36.94
C ASN A 17 -3.62 -2.64 -36.17
N PRO A 18 -4.36 -1.64 -36.70
CA PRO A 18 -4.34 -0.27 -36.18
C PRO A 18 -4.83 -0.15 -34.74
N GLY A 19 -5.68 -1.06 -34.26
CA GLY A 19 -6.20 -1.03 -32.89
C GLY A 19 -5.31 -1.73 -31.86
N HIS A 20 -4.26 -2.43 -32.27
CA HIS A 20 -3.43 -3.20 -31.34
C HIS A 20 -2.35 -2.28 -30.71
N PRO A 21 -2.15 -2.28 -29.38
CA PRO A 21 -1.22 -1.34 -28.72
C PRO A 21 0.27 -1.68 -28.90
N ARG A 22 0.62 -2.95 -29.12
CA ARG A 22 2.03 -3.41 -29.21
C ARG A 22 2.91 -2.62 -30.20
N PRO A 23 2.51 -2.37 -31.46
CA PRO A 23 3.41 -1.70 -32.38
C PRO A 23 3.69 -0.26 -31.97
N VAL A 24 2.69 0.47 -31.44
CA VAL A 24 2.89 1.78 -30.80
C VAL A 24 3.84 1.69 -29.61
N LEU A 25 3.68 0.72 -28.72
CA LEU A 25 4.56 0.55 -27.56
C LEU A 25 6.02 0.27 -27.97
N ILE A 26 6.25 -0.46 -29.08
CA ILE A 26 7.59 -0.67 -29.64
C ILE A 26 8.19 0.65 -30.14
N GLN A 27 7.41 1.47 -30.84
CA GLN A 27 7.85 2.79 -31.30
C GLN A 27 8.16 3.72 -30.13
N VAL A 28 7.33 3.72 -29.09
CA VAL A 28 7.54 4.47 -27.84
C VAL A 28 8.83 4.05 -27.15
N ALA A 29 9.08 2.74 -27.00
CA ALA A 29 10.31 2.24 -26.41
C ALA A 29 11.54 2.69 -27.21
N GLN A 30 11.45 2.70 -28.54
CA GLN A 30 12.52 3.22 -29.41
C GLN A 30 12.75 4.73 -29.20
N LEU A 31 11.67 5.53 -29.16
CA LEU A 31 11.76 6.97 -28.88
C LEU A 31 12.38 7.27 -27.51
N CYS A 32 12.05 6.47 -26.48
CA CYS A 32 12.67 6.58 -25.16
C CYS A 32 14.17 6.29 -25.20
N ARG A 33 14.63 5.29 -25.97
CA ARG A 33 16.07 5.03 -26.16
C ARG A 33 16.79 6.18 -26.86
N GLU A 34 16.09 6.88 -27.74
CA GLU A 34 16.59 8.07 -28.45
C GLU A 34 16.45 9.36 -27.63
N LYS A 35 16.03 9.28 -26.36
CA LYS A 35 15.76 10.41 -25.45
C LYS A 35 14.67 11.37 -25.96
N GLN A 36 13.82 10.93 -26.89
CA GLN A 36 12.72 11.71 -27.46
C GLN A 36 11.43 11.50 -26.65
N HIS A 37 11.48 11.78 -25.34
CA HIS A 37 10.38 11.50 -24.41
C HIS A 37 9.09 12.26 -24.75
N SER A 38 9.19 13.52 -25.21
CA SER A 38 8.02 14.31 -25.59
C SER A 38 7.24 13.67 -26.75
N LYS A 39 7.95 13.20 -27.79
CA LYS A 39 7.33 12.49 -28.92
C LYS A 39 6.74 11.15 -28.50
N ALA A 40 7.39 10.45 -27.57
CA ALA A 40 6.89 9.19 -27.03
C ALA A 40 5.53 9.39 -26.32
N ILE A 41 5.42 10.43 -25.50
CA ILE A 41 4.17 10.81 -24.81
C ILE A 41 3.11 11.24 -25.82
N GLU A 42 3.45 12.08 -26.80
CA GLU A 42 2.51 12.51 -27.85
C GLU A 42 1.95 11.33 -28.63
N LEU A 43 2.80 10.37 -29.01
CA LEU A 43 2.40 9.16 -29.72
C LEU A 43 1.44 8.29 -28.88
N LEU A 44 1.72 8.12 -27.58
CA LEU A 44 0.81 7.41 -26.67
C LEU A 44 -0.53 8.13 -26.55
N GLN A 45 -0.52 9.45 -26.41
CA GLN A 45 -1.73 10.25 -26.26
C GLN A 45 -2.63 10.14 -27.50
N GLN A 46 -2.08 10.37 -28.70
CA GLN A 46 -2.80 10.23 -29.95
C GLN A 46 -3.39 8.82 -30.13
N PHE A 47 -2.64 7.78 -29.74
CA PHE A 47 -3.14 6.41 -29.82
C PHE A 47 -4.27 6.15 -28.83
N SER A 48 -4.18 6.66 -27.59
CA SER A 48 -5.22 6.50 -26.59
C SER A 48 -6.54 7.16 -26.98
N GLU A 49 -6.49 8.32 -27.64
CA GLU A 49 -7.66 9.06 -28.11
C GLU A 49 -8.35 8.34 -29.28
N LYS A 50 -7.56 7.75 -30.19
CA LYS A 50 -8.08 6.99 -31.34
C LYS A 50 -8.58 5.59 -30.98
N HIS A 51 -8.07 5.01 -29.89
CA HIS A 51 -8.38 3.64 -29.50
C HIS A 51 -8.82 3.53 -28.02
N PRO A 52 -10.07 3.94 -27.70
CA PRO A 52 -10.60 3.93 -26.33
C PRO A 52 -10.47 2.58 -25.61
N LYS A 53 -10.61 1.46 -26.34
CA LYS A 53 -10.48 0.10 -25.79
C LYS A 53 -9.09 -0.21 -25.23
N SER A 54 -8.06 0.48 -25.70
CA SER A 54 -6.68 0.32 -25.22
C SER A 54 -6.19 1.51 -24.40
N ALA A 55 -7.03 2.55 -24.24
CA ALA A 55 -6.64 3.80 -23.62
C ALA A 55 -6.12 3.62 -22.19
N SER A 56 -6.75 2.79 -21.37
CA SER A 56 -6.33 2.55 -19.99
C SER A 56 -4.92 1.98 -19.89
N GLY A 57 -4.59 0.95 -20.69
CA GLY A 57 -3.24 0.37 -20.71
C GLY A 57 -2.18 1.32 -21.27
N ILE A 58 -2.57 2.17 -22.23
CA ILE A 58 -1.69 3.18 -22.83
C ILE A 58 -1.42 4.32 -21.83
N LYS A 59 -2.45 4.78 -21.12
CA LYS A 59 -2.32 5.77 -20.04
C LYS A 59 -1.45 5.25 -18.88
N LEU A 60 -1.57 3.98 -18.50
CA LEU A 60 -0.63 3.37 -17.54
C LEU A 60 0.82 3.45 -18.02
N THR A 61 1.06 3.22 -19.32
CA THR A 61 2.39 3.37 -19.92
C THR A 61 2.86 4.83 -19.89
N MET A 62 1.98 5.79 -20.18
CA MET A 62 2.30 7.22 -20.08
C MET A 62 2.68 7.62 -18.64
N ALA A 63 1.91 7.16 -17.65
CA ALA A 63 2.20 7.40 -16.24
C ALA A 63 3.56 6.82 -15.85
N GLN A 64 3.85 5.57 -16.24
CA GLN A 64 5.15 4.96 -16.02
C GLN A 64 6.29 5.78 -16.63
N LEU A 65 6.10 6.27 -17.85
CA LEU A 65 7.11 7.09 -18.53
C LEU A 65 7.33 8.43 -17.81
N TYR A 66 6.28 9.07 -17.28
CA TYR A 66 6.42 10.26 -16.43
C TYR A 66 7.18 9.95 -15.13
N LEU A 67 6.89 8.82 -14.48
CA LEU A 67 7.60 8.40 -13.27
C LEU A 67 9.09 8.16 -13.52
N THR A 68 9.46 7.52 -14.63
CA THR A 68 10.87 7.31 -14.98
C THR A 68 11.64 8.61 -15.24
N GLN A 69 10.93 9.71 -15.51
CA GLN A 69 11.49 11.05 -15.70
C GLN A 69 11.44 11.89 -14.43
N GLY A 70 10.92 11.36 -13.31
CA GLY A 70 10.73 12.10 -12.06
C GLY A 70 9.53 13.07 -12.08
N HIS A 71 8.66 13.00 -13.09
CA HIS A 71 7.46 13.84 -13.18
C HIS A 71 6.28 13.20 -12.44
N VAL A 72 6.39 13.09 -11.11
CA VAL A 72 5.43 12.36 -10.27
C VAL A 72 4.02 12.97 -10.35
N THR A 73 3.89 14.29 -10.27
CA THR A 73 2.60 14.99 -10.37
C THR A 73 1.86 14.69 -11.68
N LYS A 74 2.56 14.77 -12.82
CA LYS A 74 1.99 14.41 -14.13
C LYS A 74 1.58 12.94 -14.20
N ALA A 75 2.34 12.04 -13.58
CA ALA A 75 1.97 10.63 -13.51
C ALA A 75 0.67 10.44 -12.71
N CYS A 76 0.51 11.14 -11.58
CA CYS A 76 -0.73 11.13 -10.80
C CYS A 76 -1.93 11.62 -11.62
N ASP A 77 -1.78 12.71 -12.37
CA ASP A 77 -2.85 13.26 -13.22
C ASP A 77 -3.32 12.24 -14.27
N ILE A 78 -2.36 11.58 -14.94
CA ILE A 78 -2.67 10.54 -15.92
C ILE A 78 -3.39 9.37 -15.26
N LEU A 79 -2.92 8.90 -14.10
CA LEU A 79 -3.52 7.77 -13.38
C LEU A 79 -4.95 8.08 -12.91
N ARG A 80 -5.21 9.30 -12.41
CA ARG A 80 -6.56 9.76 -12.03
C ARG A 80 -7.54 9.82 -13.21
N SER A 81 -7.02 10.01 -14.43
CA SER A 81 -7.80 10.01 -15.66
C SER A 81 -8.23 8.61 -16.16
N ILE A 82 -7.80 7.53 -15.49
CA ILE A 82 -8.14 6.14 -15.85
C ILE A 82 -9.33 5.68 -15.01
N GLU A 83 -10.53 5.70 -15.60
CA GLU A 83 -11.77 5.33 -14.90
C GLU A 83 -11.81 3.85 -14.49
N ASP A 84 -11.32 2.94 -15.35
CA ASP A 84 -11.37 1.48 -15.13
C ASP A 84 -10.74 1.03 -13.81
N PHE A 85 -9.74 1.77 -13.34
CA PHE A 85 -8.95 1.43 -12.16
C PHE A 85 -9.12 2.41 -11.01
N ARG A 86 -9.90 3.48 -11.16
CA ARG A 86 -9.98 4.63 -10.22
C ARG A 86 -10.08 4.21 -8.76
N TYR A 87 -10.97 3.28 -8.44
CA TYR A 87 -11.21 2.82 -7.06
C TYR A 87 -10.66 1.41 -6.78
N LYS A 88 -9.77 0.90 -7.64
CA LYS A 88 -9.09 -0.37 -7.35
C LYS A 88 -8.04 -0.13 -6.27
N PRO A 89 -7.88 -1.06 -5.29
CA PRO A 89 -6.91 -0.89 -4.20
C PRO A 89 -5.48 -0.58 -4.67
N GLY A 90 -5.04 -1.19 -5.78
CA GLY A 90 -3.72 -0.93 -6.36
C GLY A 90 -3.57 0.51 -6.86
N MET A 91 -4.61 1.09 -7.47
CA MET A 91 -4.58 2.48 -7.95
C MET A 91 -4.58 3.47 -6.78
N ILE A 92 -5.45 3.23 -5.80
CA ILE A 92 -5.54 4.05 -4.57
C ILE A 92 -4.19 4.05 -3.86
N SER A 93 -3.61 2.87 -3.61
CA SER A 93 -2.32 2.73 -2.94
C SER A 93 -1.19 3.42 -3.69
N ALA A 94 -1.12 3.27 -5.02
CA ALA A 94 -0.13 3.94 -5.85
C ALA A 94 -0.24 5.47 -5.73
N LEU A 95 -1.44 6.03 -5.93
CA LEU A 95 -1.68 7.47 -5.83
C LEU A 95 -1.34 8.03 -4.45
N VAL A 96 -1.81 7.38 -3.37
CA VAL A 96 -1.50 7.80 -2.00
C VAL A 96 0.01 7.78 -1.75
N THR A 97 0.71 6.74 -2.21
CA THR A 97 2.17 6.62 -2.06
C THR A 97 2.90 7.73 -2.82
N MET A 98 2.49 8.01 -4.06
CA MET A 98 3.12 9.06 -4.87
C MET A 98 2.87 10.45 -4.31
N TYR A 99 1.64 10.78 -3.90
CA TYR A 99 1.36 12.06 -3.26
C TYR A 99 2.10 12.22 -1.93
N SER A 100 2.21 11.14 -1.14
CA SER A 100 3.01 11.15 0.10
C SER A 100 4.50 11.42 -0.17
N HIS A 101 5.03 10.85 -1.25
CA HIS A 101 6.42 11.08 -1.66
C HIS A 101 6.66 12.56 -2.04
N GLU A 102 5.70 13.20 -2.69
CA GLU A 102 5.75 14.62 -3.04
C GLU A 102 5.35 15.55 -1.87
N GLU A 103 5.16 15.01 -0.66
CA GLU A 103 4.67 15.71 0.53
C GLU A 103 3.30 16.38 0.35
N ASP A 104 2.55 16.03 -0.70
CA ASP A 104 1.19 16.49 -0.96
C ASP A 104 0.18 15.61 -0.19
N ILE A 105 0.19 15.79 1.12
CA ILE A 105 -0.64 14.99 2.05
C ILE A 105 -2.14 15.25 1.82
N ASP A 106 -2.50 16.47 1.40
CA ASP A 106 -3.90 16.83 1.17
C ASP A 106 -4.46 16.09 -0.06
N SER A 107 -3.70 15.98 -1.16
CA SER A 107 -4.09 15.15 -2.31
C SER A 107 -4.14 13.65 -1.96
N ALA A 108 -3.23 13.15 -1.13
CA ALA A 108 -3.29 11.77 -0.66
C ALA A 108 -4.57 11.49 0.16
N ILE A 109 -4.95 12.42 1.04
CA ILE A 109 -6.18 12.35 1.83
C ILE A 109 -7.42 12.47 0.92
N ASP A 110 -7.40 13.32 -0.10
CA ASP A 110 -8.48 13.45 -1.08
C ASP A 110 -8.73 12.11 -1.80
N VAL A 111 -7.68 11.43 -2.26
CA VAL A 111 -7.79 10.11 -2.91
C VAL A 111 -8.44 9.09 -1.97
N LEU A 112 -8.00 9.03 -0.72
CA LEU A 112 -8.58 8.13 0.29
C LEU A 112 -10.05 8.47 0.56
N SER A 113 -10.36 9.75 0.74
CA SER A 113 -11.71 10.25 1.02
C SER A 113 -12.69 9.91 -0.11
N GLN A 114 -12.29 10.14 -1.37
CA GLN A 114 -13.10 9.80 -2.53
C GLN A 114 -13.33 8.30 -2.65
N ALA A 115 -12.30 7.49 -2.40
CA ALA A 115 -12.42 6.05 -2.40
C ALA A 115 -13.36 5.57 -1.29
N ILE A 116 -13.21 6.07 -0.06
CA ILE A 116 -14.13 5.74 1.06
C ILE A 116 -15.58 6.06 0.68
N GLN A 117 -15.84 7.25 0.13
CA GLN A 117 -17.19 7.64 -0.28
C GLN A 117 -17.77 6.70 -1.35
N TYR A 118 -16.94 6.29 -2.33
CA TYR A 118 -17.35 5.32 -3.34
C TYR A 118 -17.72 3.96 -2.72
N TYR A 119 -16.86 3.43 -1.84
CA TYR A 119 -17.10 2.15 -1.17
C TYR A 119 -18.29 2.21 -0.21
N GLN A 120 -18.49 3.33 0.49
CA GLN A 120 -19.65 3.55 1.35
C GLN A 120 -20.96 3.54 0.55
N ARG A 121 -20.98 4.09 -0.66
CA ARG A 121 -22.16 4.11 -1.53
C ARG A 121 -22.44 2.76 -2.20
N THR A 122 -21.39 2.04 -2.59
CA THR A 122 -21.53 0.80 -3.38
C THR A 122 -21.60 -0.47 -2.54
N GLN A 123 -20.88 -0.52 -1.41
CA GLN A 123 -20.77 -1.68 -0.53
C GLN A 123 -20.51 -1.26 0.93
N PRO A 124 -21.47 -0.55 1.56
CA PRO A 124 -21.32 -0.07 2.93
C PRO A 124 -21.06 -1.23 3.90
N GLY A 125 -20.09 -1.04 4.79
CA GLY A 125 -19.74 -2.03 5.81
C GLY A 125 -19.00 -3.27 5.29
N SER A 126 -18.65 -3.34 3.99
CA SER A 126 -17.82 -4.42 3.49
C SER A 126 -16.42 -4.39 4.10
N SER A 127 -15.74 -5.54 4.14
CA SER A 127 -14.36 -5.62 4.65
C SER A 127 -13.42 -4.64 3.95
N ALA A 128 -13.58 -4.44 2.63
CA ALA A 128 -12.80 -3.48 1.87
C ALA A 128 -13.09 -2.03 2.28
N HIS A 129 -14.37 -1.66 2.46
CA HIS A 129 -14.77 -0.34 2.94
C HIS A 129 -14.17 -0.06 4.33
N LEU A 130 -14.37 -0.97 5.30
CA LEU A 130 -13.89 -0.79 6.67
C LEU A 130 -12.37 -0.75 6.75
N SER A 131 -11.68 -1.60 5.99
CA SER A 131 -10.21 -1.60 5.93
C SER A 131 -9.66 -0.30 5.34
N LEU A 132 -10.31 0.25 4.32
CA LEU A 132 -9.90 1.50 3.70
C LEU A 132 -10.09 2.70 4.66
N VAL A 133 -11.21 2.79 5.37
CA VAL A 133 -11.43 3.83 6.39
C VAL A 133 -10.36 3.75 7.49
N ARG A 134 -10.04 2.53 7.92
CA ARG A 134 -9.00 2.29 8.91
C ARG A 134 -7.62 2.76 8.44
N GLU A 135 -7.26 2.42 7.21
CA GLU A 135 -5.99 2.83 6.62
C GLU A 135 -5.93 4.35 6.45
N ALA A 136 -7.03 4.99 6.05
CA ALA A 136 -7.10 6.44 5.94
C ALA A 136 -6.94 7.15 7.29
N ALA A 137 -7.56 6.63 8.35
CA ALA A 137 -7.37 7.16 9.69
C ALA A 137 -5.91 7.02 10.16
N ASN A 138 -5.29 5.85 9.95
CA ASN A 138 -3.87 5.64 10.26
C ASN A 138 -2.96 6.59 9.47
N PHE A 139 -3.25 6.78 8.18
CA PHE A 139 -2.55 7.74 7.33
C PHE A 139 -2.64 9.16 7.90
N LYS A 140 -3.85 9.61 8.22
CA LYS A 140 -4.10 10.91 8.85
C LYS A 140 -3.37 11.07 10.19
N LEU A 141 -3.33 10.04 11.03
CA LEU A 141 -2.57 10.06 12.30
C LEU A 141 -1.06 10.23 12.06
N ARG A 142 -0.49 9.49 11.11
CA ARG A 142 0.94 9.56 10.76
C ARG A 142 1.37 10.95 10.32
N TYR A 143 0.52 11.67 9.59
CA TYR A 143 0.80 13.03 9.10
C TYR A 143 0.16 14.14 9.96
N GLY A 144 -0.17 13.84 11.23
CA GLY A 144 -0.58 14.85 12.21
C GLY A 144 -2.02 15.38 12.07
N ARG A 145 -2.83 14.84 11.15
CA ARG A 145 -4.27 15.16 10.98
C ARG A 145 -5.13 14.46 12.03
N LYS A 146 -4.77 14.61 13.31
CA LYS A 146 -5.34 13.84 14.44
C LYS A 146 -6.85 13.99 14.58
N LYS A 147 -7.38 15.21 14.45
CA LYS A 147 -8.82 15.50 14.61
C LYS A 147 -9.66 14.77 13.56
N GLU A 148 -9.23 14.79 12.31
CA GLU A 148 -9.92 14.10 11.21
C GLU A 148 -9.86 12.59 11.39
N ALA A 149 -8.69 12.04 11.75
CA ALA A 149 -8.55 10.62 12.02
C ALA A 149 -9.48 10.13 13.14
N ILE A 150 -9.57 10.90 14.23
CA ILE A 150 -10.49 10.61 15.34
C ILE A 150 -11.94 10.61 14.84
N SER A 151 -12.34 11.62 14.06
CA SER A 151 -13.70 11.70 13.49
C SER A 151 -14.03 10.47 12.64
N ASP A 152 -13.10 10.03 11.78
CA ASP A 152 -13.28 8.85 10.94
C ASP A 152 -13.43 7.57 11.79
N LEU A 153 -12.56 7.39 12.79
CA LEU A 153 -12.58 6.23 13.68
C LEU A 153 -13.83 6.20 14.58
N GLU A 154 -14.33 7.36 15.02
CA GLU A 154 -15.58 7.45 15.75
C GLU A 154 -16.77 7.04 14.90
N GLN A 155 -16.83 7.50 13.66
CA GLN A 155 -17.88 7.11 12.72
C GLN A 155 -17.84 5.60 12.45
N LEU A 156 -16.65 5.05 12.25
CA LEU A 156 -16.43 3.62 12.06
C LEU A 156 -16.87 2.80 13.30
N TRP A 157 -16.53 3.26 14.51
CA TRP A 157 -16.93 2.59 15.76
C TRP A 157 -18.44 2.69 16.01
N LYS A 158 -19.09 3.81 15.67
CA LYS A 158 -20.56 3.95 15.75
C LYS A 158 -21.29 2.94 14.87
N GLN A 159 -20.72 2.61 13.70
CA GLN A 159 -21.28 1.62 12.78
C GLN A 159 -21.10 0.18 13.28
N ASN A 160 -19.98 -0.12 13.95
CA ASN A 160 -19.73 -1.44 14.53
C ASN A 160 -19.07 -1.36 15.91
N LYS A 161 -19.90 -1.23 16.95
CA LYS A 161 -19.43 -1.14 18.35
C LYS A 161 -18.80 -2.43 18.90
N LYS A 162 -18.94 -3.54 18.19
CA LYS A 162 -18.37 -4.85 18.58
C LYS A 162 -16.95 -5.06 18.05
N ASP A 163 -16.46 -4.19 17.17
CA ASP A 163 -15.10 -4.29 16.63
C ASP A 163 -14.08 -3.75 17.64
N ILE A 164 -13.45 -4.69 18.35
CA ILE A 164 -12.42 -4.42 19.37
C ILE A 164 -11.21 -3.72 18.74
N HIS A 165 -10.85 -4.05 17.50
CA HIS A 165 -9.68 -3.47 16.84
C HIS A 165 -9.90 -1.98 16.56
N ASN A 166 -11.10 -1.62 16.10
CA ASN A 166 -11.47 -0.22 15.88
C ASN A 166 -11.52 0.57 17.20
N LEU A 167 -12.05 -0.05 18.26
CA LEU A 167 -12.06 0.57 19.59
C LEU A 167 -10.64 0.81 20.11
N ALA A 168 -9.73 -0.17 19.97
CA ALA A 168 -8.34 -0.03 20.36
C ALA A 168 -7.62 1.08 19.57
N GLN A 169 -7.84 1.15 18.25
CA GLN A 169 -7.28 2.24 17.43
C GLN A 169 -7.85 3.60 17.80
N LEU A 170 -9.16 3.70 18.08
CA LEU A 170 -9.80 4.93 18.52
C LEU A 170 -9.25 5.40 19.88
N ILE A 171 -9.05 4.49 20.83
CA ILE A 171 -8.41 4.78 22.12
C ILE A 171 -6.98 5.27 21.91
N SER A 172 -6.20 4.61 21.05
CA SER A 172 -4.84 5.01 20.71
C SER A 172 -4.81 6.41 20.09
N ALA A 173 -5.69 6.69 19.14
CA ALA A 173 -5.82 8.01 18.53
C ALA A 173 -6.19 9.09 19.56
N TYR A 174 -7.15 8.80 20.44
CA TYR A 174 -7.56 9.70 21.51
C TYR A 174 -6.45 9.93 22.54
N SER A 175 -5.61 8.94 22.84
CA SER A 175 -4.50 9.12 23.78
C SER A 175 -3.52 10.23 23.37
N LEU A 176 -3.45 10.55 22.07
CA LEU A 176 -2.59 11.61 21.51
C LEU A 176 -3.21 13.02 21.56
N VAL A 177 -4.49 13.15 21.95
CA VAL A 177 -5.27 14.40 21.89
C VAL A 177 -6.08 14.66 23.17
N ASP A 178 -6.73 13.64 23.73
CA ASP A 178 -7.64 13.70 24.88
C ASP A 178 -7.55 12.40 25.70
N GLN A 179 -6.76 12.45 26.77
CA GLN A 179 -6.49 11.30 27.63
C GLN A 179 -7.73 10.87 28.44
N GLU A 180 -8.63 11.79 28.76
CA GLU A 180 -9.85 11.49 29.52
C GLU A 180 -10.85 10.73 28.65
N LYS A 181 -11.02 11.13 27.38
CA LYS A 181 -11.81 10.36 26.42
C LYS A 181 -11.22 8.98 26.17
N ALA A 182 -9.90 8.87 26.03
CA ALA A 182 -9.24 7.57 25.88
C ALA A 182 -9.55 6.63 27.06
N LYS A 183 -9.45 7.13 28.30
CA LYS A 183 -9.83 6.38 29.53
C LYS A 183 -11.31 6.02 29.57
N SER A 184 -12.19 6.89 29.08
CA SER A 184 -13.62 6.58 29.03
C SER A 184 -13.92 5.44 28.06
N LEU A 185 -13.27 5.44 26.90
CA LEU A 185 -13.42 4.43 25.86
C LEU A 185 -12.78 3.10 26.24
N SER A 186 -11.68 3.11 27.01
CA SER A 186 -11.04 1.86 27.47
C SER A 186 -11.93 1.00 28.35
N LYS A 187 -12.95 1.58 29.00
CA LYS A 187 -13.97 0.84 29.76
C LYS A 187 -14.83 -0.08 28.88
N HIS A 188 -14.86 0.15 27.57
CA HIS A 188 -15.58 -0.68 26.60
C HIS A 188 -14.73 -1.83 26.05
N LEU A 189 -13.43 -1.92 26.40
CA LEU A 189 -12.61 -3.06 26.02
C LEU A 189 -13.02 -4.30 26.84
N PRO A 190 -13.08 -5.49 26.23
CA PRO A 190 -13.33 -6.72 26.96
C PRO A 190 -12.20 -6.99 27.97
N SER A 191 -12.55 -7.57 29.12
CA SER A 191 -11.59 -7.90 30.17
C SER A 191 -10.49 -8.84 29.65
N PRO A 192 -9.24 -8.72 30.15
CA PRO A 192 -8.13 -9.58 29.73
C PRO A 192 -8.44 -11.08 29.87
N ASP A 193 -9.22 -11.48 30.88
CA ASP A 193 -9.65 -12.87 31.09
C ASP A 193 -10.46 -13.43 29.90
N THR A 194 -11.26 -12.58 29.25
CA THR A 194 -12.05 -12.94 28.06
C THR A 194 -11.26 -12.93 26.76
N MET A 195 -10.08 -12.28 26.74
CA MET A 195 -9.14 -12.25 25.62
C MET A 195 -7.98 -13.23 25.77
N SER A 196 -8.00 -14.10 26.79
CA SER A 196 -7.02 -15.16 26.95
C SER A 196 -7.04 -16.09 25.72
N PHE A 197 -6.17 -15.79 24.76
CA PHE A 197 -5.59 -16.84 23.95
C PHE A 197 -4.99 -17.81 24.96
N LYS A 198 -5.41 -19.09 24.92
CA LYS A 198 -4.71 -20.17 25.61
C LYS A 198 -3.31 -20.28 24.99
N VAL A 199 -2.45 -19.33 25.30
CA VAL A 199 -1.03 -19.39 25.01
C VAL A 199 -0.48 -20.19 26.16
N ASP A 200 -0.25 -21.47 25.89
CA ASP A 200 0.46 -22.34 26.79
C ASP A 200 1.90 -21.81 26.88
N VAL A 201 2.19 -21.14 28.00
CA VAL A 201 3.49 -20.54 28.25
C VAL A 201 4.57 -21.63 28.29
N ASP A 202 4.22 -22.83 28.77
CA ASP A 202 5.13 -23.97 28.83
C ASP A 202 5.43 -24.51 27.42
N GLU A 203 4.45 -24.50 26.51
CA GLU A 203 4.65 -24.91 25.11
C GLU A 203 5.50 -23.88 24.33
N LEU A 204 5.34 -22.59 24.62
CA LEU A 204 6.13 -21.52 23.99
C LEU A 204 7.58 -21.50 24.49
N GLU A 205 7.81 -21.78 25.77
CA GLU A 205 9.15 -21.90 26.36
C GLU A 205 9.89 -23.17 25.90
N ASN A 206 9.15 -24.26 25.59
CA ASN A 206 9.70 -25.52 25.06
C ASN A 206 9.77 -25.57 23.52
N SER A 207 9.35 -24.50 22.83
CA SER A 207 9.47 -24.36 21.38
C SER A 207 10.94 -24.27 20.96
N HIS A 208 11.39 -25.20 20.11
CA HIS A 208 12.79 -25.39 19.71
C HIS A 208 13.35 -24.28 18.78
N GLY A 209 12.74 -23.10 18.73
CA GLY A 209 13.08 -22.04 17.77
C GLY A 209 14.08 -20.97 18.24
N ALA A 210 14.46 -20.94 19.53
CA ALA A 210 15.20 -19.80 20.09
C ALA A 210 16.45 -20.16 20.93
N THR A 211 17.17 -21.23 20.61
CA THR A 211 18.42 -21.58 21.28
C THR A 211 19.62 -21.57 20.34
N TYR A 212 20.11 -20.37 19.98
CA TYR A 212 21.55 -20.20 19.75
C TYR A 212 22.27 -20.25 21.10
N VAL A 213 22.39 -21.44 21.68
CA VAL A 213 23.28 -21.65 22.83
C VAL A 213 24.69 -21.85 22.31
N ARG A 214 25.49 -20.80 22.48
CA ARG A 214 26.94 -20.77 22.27
C ARG A 214 27.57 -21.91 23.08
N LYS A 215 28.02 -22.98 22.41
CA LYS A 215 28.75 -24.09 23.05
C LYS A 215 30.01 -23.53 23.73
N LYS A 216 30.08 -23.63 25.06
CA LYS A 216 31.35 -23.53 25.79
C LYS A 216 32.12 -24.85 25.61
N PRO A 217 33.44 -24.81 25.40
CA PRO A 217 34.22 -26.02 25.15
C PRO A 217 34.38 -26.85 26.42
N ALA A 218 34.36 -28.17 26.23
CA ALA A 218 34.62 -29.16 27.26
C ALA A 218 36.04 -29.00 27.84
N LYS A 219 36.18 -29.18 29.16
CA LYS A 219 37.48 -29.42 29.79
C LYS A 219 37.50 -30.84 30.32
N VAL A 220 38.48 -31.58 29.81
CA VAL A 220 38.76 -33.00 29.99
C VAL A 220 39.60 -33.22 31.26
N THR A 221 39.18 -34.24 32.04
CA THR A 221 39.82 -35.10 33.06
C THR A 221 41.14 -34.73 33.77
N GLY A 222 41.22 -35.10 35.06
CA GLY A 222 42.45 -35.44 35.77
C GLY A 222 42.17 -36.08 37.15
N GLU A 223 42.70 -37.28 37.37
CA GLU A 223 42.50 -38.22 38.49
C GLU A 223 43.20 -37.88 39.84
N ASN A 224 42.74 -38.59 40.88
CA ASN A 224 43.50 -39.33 41.94
C ASN A 224 43.34 -38.94 43.43
N VAL A 225 42.51 -39.74 44.13
CA VAL A 225 42.77 -40.67 45.27
C VAL A 225 43.37 -40.20 46.63
N ALA A 226 42.75 -40.78 47.69
CA ALA A 226 43.19 -41.08 49.08
C ALA A 226 43.00 -40.00 50.18
N LYS A 227 42.60 -40.30 51.43
CA LYS A 227 42.41 -41.54 52.21
C LYS A 227 41.63 -41.27 53.54
N GLU A 228 40.96 -42.32 54.03
CA GLU A 228 40.70 -42.79 55.43
C GLU A 228 40.49 -41.86 56.64
N GLU A 229 39.45 -42.17 57.44
CA GLU A 229 39.45 -42.65 58.86
C GLU A 229 38.00 -42.57 59.39
N GLY A 230 37.38 -43.56 60.05
CA GLY A 230 37.75 -44.91 60.49
C GLY A 230 36.50 -45.70 60.91
#